data_AF-A0A6N9RBH2-F1
#
_entry.id   AF-A0A6N9RBH2-F1
#
_cell.length_a   1.000
_cell.length_b   1.000
_cell.length_c   1.000
_cell.angle_alpha   90.00
_cell.angle_beta   90.00
_cell.angle_gamma   90.00
#
_symmetry.space_group_name_H-M   'P 1'
#
loop_
_entity.id
_entity.type
_entity.pdbx_description
1 polymer ?
#
loop_
_entity_poly.entity_id
_entity_poly.type
_entity_poly.pdbx_seq_one_letter_code
_entity_poly.pdbx_strand_id
1 'polypeptide(L)'
;MSFVLSDNSVYEPFHRILLVRQNALDETIEVCCHGIANTCDLPHPVDALALVRKTPPEAASKQIEDAKALACTAQREMENGFASIFEMATVLLWGALEMAVRDFVTLWLAKHPQARESDVLGRIKLRFADFTSLSPDEFHESVVGQIERETAAHLKKGMDRFDALLSAARISVPVEAALRQPLLALSEVSNALVHKDGTVDRRLAQSCPWLELKERGTMRVSRDRYMKYNRSVGNYAACIPKTAPMGVESRKQQASNGRPEGQAVLPISRKGDTP
;
A
#
# COMPACT_ATOMS: atom_id res chain seq x y z
N MET A 1 8.57 -18.39 -9.77
CA MET A 1 8.76 -17.49 -10.93
C MET A 1 9.87 -16.52 -10.57
N SER A 2 11.05 -16.67 -11.16
CA SER A 2 12.18 -15.77 -10.92
C SER A 2 12.14 -14.66 -11.95
N PHE A 3 11.84 -13.43 -11.53
CA PHE A 3 11.78 -12.26 -12.41
C PHE A 3 13.17 -11.63 -12.51
N VAL A 4 13.82 -11.80 -13.66
CA VAL A 4 15.06 -11.08 -13.99
C VAL A 4 14.71 -9.61 -14.19
N LEU A 5 15.14 -8.77 -13.24
CA LEU A 5 15.02 -7.31 -13.32
C LEU A 5 16.03 -6.79 -14.34
N SER A 6 15.56 -6.23 -15.46
CA SER A 6 16.42 -5.48 -16.38
C SER A 6 16.90 -4.19 -15.70
N ASP A 7 18.20 -3.96 -15.78
CA ASP A 7 18.99 -3.14 -14.87
C ASP A 7 18.96 -1.62 -15.12
N ASN A 8 17.84 -1.02 -15.57
CA ASN A 8 17.89 0.40 -15.97
C ASN A 8 16.75 1.34 -15.57
N SER A 9 15.84 0.94 -14.69
CA SER A 9 15.18 1.94 -13.86
C SER A 9 14.99 1.45 -12.43
N VAL A 10 15.70 2.10 -11.51
CA VAL A 10 15.58 1.90 -10.06
C VAL A 10 14.14 2.12 -9.56
N TYR A 11 13.31 2.78 -10.38
CA TYR A 11 11.99 3.29 -10.02
C TYR A 11 10.80 2.57 -10.68
N GLU A 12 11.02 1.76 -11.72
CA GLU A 12 10.00 0.83 -12.24
C GLU A 12 9.38 -0.09 -11.17
N PRO A 13 10.10 -0.56 -10.12
CA PRO A 13 9.54 -1.55 -9.22
C PRO A 13 8.27 -1.05 -8.53
N PHE A 14 8.24 0.18 -8.02
CA PHE A 14 7.10 0.63 -7.22
C PHE A 14 5.83 0.81 -8.04
N HIS A 15 5.92 1.59 -9.13
CA HIS A 15 4.78 1.79 -10.03
C HIS A 15 4.32 0.47 -10.63
N ARG A 16 5.24 -0.41 -11.04
CA ARG A 16 4.87 -1.72 -11.60
C ARG A 16 4.24 -2.65 -10.56
N ILE A 17 4.80 -2.74 -9.35
CA ILE A 17 4.25 -3.57 -8.26
C ILE A 17 2.82 -3.12 -7.93
N LEU A 18 2.60 -1.82 -7.77
CA LEU A 18 1.29 -1.32 -7.42
C LEU A 18 0.31 -1.40 -8.59
N LEU A 19 0.72 -1.03 -9.81
CA LEU A 19 -0.14 -1.09 -11.00
C LEU A 19 -0.58 -2.52 -11.30
N VAL A 20 0.32 -3.51 -11.18
CA VAL A 20 -0.04 -4.92 -11.35
C VAL A 20 -1.07 -5.35 -10.31
N ARG A 21 -0.92 -4.92 -9.05
CA ARG A 21 -1.90 -5.20 -7.98
C ARG A 21 -3.24 -4.49 -8.23
N GLN A 22 -3.23 -3.24 -8.69
CA GLN A 22 -4.45 -2.49 -9.02
C GLN A 22 -5.20 -3.10 -10.20
N ASN A 23 -4.49 -3.45 -11.28
CA ASN A 23 -5.09 -4.09 -12.45
C ASN A 23 -5.70 -5.45 -12.10
N ALA A 24 -4.96 -6.29 -11.35
CA ALA A 24 -5.48 -7.58 -10.92
C ALA A 24 -6.72 -7.42 -10.02
N LEU A 25 -6.76 -6.38 -9.17
CA LEU A 25 -7.91 -6.06 -8.34
C LEU A 25 -9.11 -5.61 -9.19
N ASP A 26 -8.89 -4.72 -10.15
CA ASP A 26 -9.96 -4.23 -11.03
C ASP A 26 -10.53 -5.38 -11.90
N GLU A 27 -9.67 -6.23 -12.46
CA GLU A 27 -10.08 -7.46 -13.19
C GLU A 27 -10.90 -8.40 -12.27
N THR A 28 -10.45 -8.59 -11.04
CA THR A 28 -11.17 -9.43 -10.06
C THR A 28 -12.54 -8.86 -9.74
N ILE A 29 -12.63 -7.54 -9.53
CA ILE A 29 -13.92 -6.85 -9.30
C ILE A 29 -14.84 -7.07 -10.48
N GLU A 30 -14.35 -6.90 -11.71
CA GLU A 30 -15.17 -7.10 -12.91
C GLU A 30 -15.66 -8.54 -13.00
N VAL A 31 -14.79 -9.54 -12.82
CA VAL A 31 -15.19 -10.96 -12.82
C VAL A 31 -16.24 -11.23 -11.74
N CYS A 32 -16.07 -10.71 -10.53
CA CYS A 32 -17.04 -10.86 -9.45
C CYS A 32 -18.38 -10.21 -9.79
N CYS A 33 -18.40 -8.97 -10.27
CA CYS A 33 -19.62 -8.27 -10.65
C CYS A 33 -20.39 -9.02 -11.76
N HIS A 34 -19.69 -9.48 -12.80
CA HIS A 34 -20.30 -10.29 -13.86
C HIS A 34 -20.80 -11.64 -13.35
N GLY A 35 -20.03 -12.31 -12.49
CA GLY A 35 -20.42 -13.58 -11.87
C GLY A 35 -21.69 -13.46 -11.03
N ILE A 36 -21.79 -12.40 -10.22
CA ILE A 36 -23.00 -12.10 -9.44
C ILE A 36 -24.18 -11.80 -10.36
N ALA A 37 -23.99 -10.97 -11.38
CA ALA A 37 -25.05 -10.65 -12.33
C ALA A 37 -25.63 -11.90 -13.01
N ASN A 38 -24.76 -12.82 -13.44
CA ASN A 38 -25.17 -14.08 -14.07
C ASN A 38 -25.83 -15.06 -13.09
N THR A 39 -25.55 -14.93 -11.79
CA THR A 39 -26.11 -15.80 -10.74
C THR A 39 -27.59 -15.51 -10.48
N CYS A 40 -28.08 -14.32 -10.80
CA CYS A 40 -29.50 -14.00 -10.72
C CYS A 40 -30.36 -14.89 -11.63
N ASP A 41 -29.83 -15.32 -12.77
CA ASP A 41 -30.53 -16.17 -13.73
C ASP A 41 -30.35 -17.68 -13.46
N LEU A 42 -29.59 -18.06 -12.44
CA LEU A 42 -29.21 -19.44 -12.14
C LEU A 42 -30.36 -20.43 -11.85
N PRO A 43 -31.52 -20.03 -11.28
CA PRO A 43 -32.61 -20.97 -11.02
C PRO A 43 -33.14 -21.67 -12.29
N HIS A 44 -33.21 -20.95 -13.42
CA HIS A 44 -33.73 -21.49 -14.69
C HIS A 44 -32.91 -22.66 -15.27
N PRO A 45 -31.57 -22.56 -15.44
CA PRO A 45 -30.77 -23.67 -15.90
C PRO A 45 -30.72 -24.83 -14.90
N VAL A 46 -30.80 -24.57 -13.58
CA VAL A 46 -30.84 -25.64 -12.56
C VAL A 46 -32.14 -26.43 -12.66
N ASP A 47 -33.28 -25.75 -12.79
CA ASP A 47 -34.59 -26.37 -13.02
C ASP A 47 -34.55 -27.24 -14.30
N ALA A 48 -34.01 -26.70 -15.39
CA ALA A 48 -33.90 -27.41 -16.68
C ALA A 48 -33.00 -28.65 -16.59
N LEU A 49 -31.86 -28.55 -15.90
CA LEU A 49 -30.91 -29.66 -15.73
C LEU A 49 -31.46 -30.77 -14.82
N ALA A 50 -32.24 -30.42 -13.80
CA ALA A 50 -32.89 -31.39 -12.92
C ALA A 50 -33.87 -32.30 -13.70
N LEU A 51 -34.62 -31.71 -14.65
CA LEU A 51 -35.53 -32.44 -15.54
C LEU A 51 -34.79 -33.41 -16.46
N VAL A 52 -33.65 -33.01 -17.01
CA VAL A 52 -32.86 -33.83 -17.95
C VAL A 52 -32.12 -34.96 -17.24
N ARG A 53 -31.56 -34.71 -16.05
CA ARG A 53 -30.72 -35.69 -15.33
C ARG A 53 -31.49 -36.77 -14.59
N LYS A 54 -32.83 -36.70 -14.54
CA LYS A 54 -33.68 -37.59 -13.74
C LYS A 54 -33.22 -37.66 -12.27
N THR A 55 -32.75 -36.53 -11.75
CA THR A 55 -32.32 -36.41 -10.35
C THR A 55 -33.48 -36.79 -9.43
N PRO A 56 -33.25 -37.53 -8.31
CA PRO A 56 -34.30 -37.82 -7.35
C PRO A 56 -35.04 -36.54 -6.92
N PRO A 57 -36.38 -36.56 -6.79
CA PRO A 57 -37.17 -35.33 -6.55
C PRO A 57 -36.71 -34.51 -5.35
N GLU A 58 -36.33 -35.17 -4.25
CA GLU A 58 -35.85 -34.49 -3.03
C GLU A 58 -34.52 -33.77 -3.25
N ALA A 59 -33.57 -34.40 -3.96
CA ALA A 59 -32.28 -33.80 -4.27
C ALA A 59 -32.41 -32.66 -5.29
N ALA A 60 -33.31 -32.80 -6.27
CA ALA A 60 -33.64 -31.74 -7.22
C ALA A 60 -34.26 -30.52 -6.51
N SER A 61 -35.23 -30.75 -5.61
CA SER A 61 -35.89 -29.67 -4.86
C SER A 61 -34.88 -28.87 -4.04
N LYS A 62 -33.96 -29.55 -3.34
CA LYS A 62 -32.91 -28.87 -2.57
C LYS A 62 -32.00 -28.02 -3.45
N GLN A 63 -31.54 -28.54 -4.59
CA GLN A 63 -30.68 -27.79 -5.52
C GLN A 63 -31.36 -26.53 -6.06
N ILE A 64 -32.67 -26.62 -6.32
CA ILE A 64 -33.48 -25.49 -6.80
C ILE A 64 -33.63 -24.45 -5.69
N GLU A 65 -33.90 -24.87 -4.45
CA GLU A 65 -33.97 -23.98 -3.29
C GLU A 65 -32.64 -23.25 -3.03
N ASP A 66 -31.53 -23.98 -3.04
CA ASP A 66 -30.18 -23.42 -2.89
C ASP A 66 -29.88 -22.40 -4.01
N ALA A 67 -30.24 -22.71 -5.26
CA ALA A 67 -30.08 -21.80 -6.40
C ALA A 67 -30.93 -20.53 -6.26
N LYS A 68 -32.17 -20.64 -5.78
CA LYS A 68 -33.05 -19.49 -5.51
C LYS A 68 -32.52 -18.61 -4.37
N ALA A 69 -32.02 -19.21 -3.29
CA ALA A 69 -31.42 -18.48 -2.19
C ALA A 69 -30.17 -17.70 -2.63
N LEU A 70 -29.34 -18.33 -3.47
CA LEU A 70 -28.16 -17.70 -4.04
C LEU A 70 -28.54 -16.55 -5.01
N ALA A 71 -29.51 -16.76 -5.90
CA ALA A 71 -30.01 -15.72 -6.80
C ALA A 71 -30.61 -14.52 -6.03
N CYS A 72 -31.35 -14.77 -4.94
CA CYS A 72 -31.85 -13.72 -4.07
C CYS A 72 -30.72 -12.90 -3.42
N THR A 73 -29.63 -13.56 -3.04
CA THR A 73 -28.44 -12.88 -2.48
C THR A 73 -27.73 -12.05 -3.55
N ALA A 74 -27.55 -12.61 -4.75
CA ALA A 74 -26.96 -11.92 -5.89
C ALA A 74 -27.76 -10.67 -6.29
N GLN A 75 -29.09 -10.79 -6.34
CA GLN A 75 -30.01 -9.69 -6.66
C GLN A 75 -29.88 -8.54 -5.65
N ARG A 76 -29.82 -8.84 -4.34
CA ARG A 76 -29.61 -7.82 -3.31
C ARG A 76 -28.27 -7.12 -3.46
N GLU A 77 -27.21 -7.86 -3.78
CA GLU A 77 -25.89 -7.27 -3.99
C GLU A 77 -25.87 -6.36 -5.23
N MET A 78 -26.55 -6.75 -6.32
CA MET A 78 -26.75 -5.90 -7.50
C MET A 78 -27.55 -4.63 -7.20
N GLU A 79 -28.65 -4.75 -6.46
CA GLU A 79 -29.49 -3.61 -6.05
C GLU A 79 -28.70 -2.62 -5.18
N ASN A 80 -27.76 -3.13 -4.38
CA ASN A 80 -26.82 -2.33 -3.61
C ASN A 80 -25.61 -1.82 -4.41
N GLY A 81 -25.58 -2.04 -5.73
CA GLY A 81 -24.50 -1.60 -6.61
C GLY A 81 -23.16 -2.29 -6.33
N PHE A 82 -23.18 -3.55 -5.89
CA PHE A 82 -22.02 -4.36 -5.53
C PHE A 82 -21.18 -3.79 -4.37
N ALA A 83 -21.85 -3.17 -3.39
CA ALA A 83 -21.19 -2.52 -2.27
C ALA A 83 -20.19 -3.42 -1.52
N SER A 84 -20.51 -4.70 -1.30
CA SER A 84 -19.66 -5.65 -0.58
C SER A 84 -18.36 -5.92 -1.36
N ILE A 85 -18.43 -6.00 -2.69
CA ILE A 85 -17.23 -6.14 -3.54
C ILE A 85 -16.34 -4.90 -3.41
N PHE A 86 -16.92 -3.69 -3.49
CA PHE A 86 -16.15 -2.45 -3.40
C PHE A 86 -15.59 -2.19 -2.00
N GLU A 87 -16.27 -2.65 -0.95
CA GLU A 87 -15.76 -2.65 0.43
C GLU A 87 -14.51 -3.53 0.55
N MET A 88 -14.58 -4.77 0.09
CA MET A 88 -13.44 -5.69 0.08
C MET A 88 -12.28 -5.14 -0.75
N ALA A 89 -12.58 -4.63 -1.95
CA ALA A 89 -11.59 -4.02 -2.82
C ALA A 89 -10.92 -2.80 -2.19
N THR A 90 -11.66 -1.99 -1.42
CA THR A 90 -11.10 -0.85 -0.70
C THR A 90 -10.08 -1.29 0.35
N VAL A 91 -10.36 -2.36 1.09
CA VAL A 91 -9.41 -2.94 2.06
C VAL A 91 -8.17 -3.48 1.35
N LEU A 92 -8.36 -4.24 0.27
CA LEU A 92 -7.27 -4.80 -0.52
C LEU A 92 -6.39 -3.72 -1.15
N LEU A 93 -7.00 -2.65 -1.68
CA LEU A 93 -6.30 -1.52 -2.27
C LEU A 93 -5.39 -0.81 -1.25
N TRP A 94 -5.90 -0.56 -0.04
CA TRP A 94 -5.09 0.03 1.03
C TRP A 94 -3.92 -0.88 1.40
N GLY A 95 -4.19 -2.16 1.65
CA GLY A 95 -3.14 -3.15 1.96
C GLY A 95 -2.11 -3.28 0.83
N ALA A 96 -2.54 -3.24 -0.43
CA ALA A 96 -1.64 -3.27 -1.58
C ALA A 96 -0.69 -2.07 -1.63
N LEU A 97 -1.18 -0.88 -1.27
CA LEU A 97 -0.35 0.32 -1.13
C LEU A 97 0.63 0.19 0.04
N GLU A 98 0.19 -0.27 1.21
CA GLU A 98 1.08 -0.47 2.36
C GLU A 98 2.23 -1.43 2.03
N MET A 99 1.89 -2.57 1.42
CA MET A 99 2.89 -3.55 1.00
C MET A 99 3.80 -3.00 -0.08
N ALA A 100 3.27 -2.27 -1.06
CA ALA A 100 4.11 -1.70 -2.12
C ALA A 100 5.14 -0.72 -1.52
N VAL A 101 4.74 0.12 -0.56
CA VAL A 101 5.65 1.10 0.05
C VAL A 101 6.73 0.38 0.85
N ARG A 102 6.35 -0.67 1.58
CA ARG A 102 7.29 -1.54 2.28
C ARG A 102 8.30 -2.17 1.31
N ASP A 103 7.81 -2.83 0.26
CA ASP A 103 8.64 -3.53 -0.74
C ASP A 103 9.61 -2.55 -1.41
N PHE A 104 9.15 -1.34 -1.73
CA PHE A 104 10.01 -0.32 -2.33
C PHE A 104 11.10 0.16 -1.38
N VAL A 105 10.79 0.39 -0.10
CA VAL A 105 11.83 0.81 0.87
C VAL A 105 12.83 -0.32 1.11
N THR A 106 12.40 -1.58 1.15
CA THR A 106 13.30 -2.75 1.20
C THR A 106 14.27 -2.74 0.02
N LEU A 107 13.74 -2.67 -1.20
CA LEU A 107 14.55 -2.64 -2.43
C LEU A 107 15.46 -1.40 -2.50
N TRP A 108 14.97 -0.26 -2.04
CA TRP A 108 15.73 0.99 -1.99
C TRP A 108 16.93 0.89 -1.06
N LEU A 109 16.73 0.37 0.16
CA LEU A 109 17.81 0.16 1.11
C LEU A 109 18.83 -0.85 0.60
N ALA A 110 18.40 -1.88 -0.14
CA ALA A 110 19.29 -2.85 -0.77
C ALA A 110 20.19 -2.19 -1.83
N LYS A 111 19.62 -1.34 -2.69
CA LYS A 111 20.33 -0.71 -3.82
C LYS A 111 21.10 0.56 -3.46
N HIS A 112 20.71 1.29 -2.41
CA HIS A 112 21.29 2.59 -2.05
C HIS A 112 21.87 2.57 -0.63
N PRO A 113 23.17 2.20 -0.46
CA PRO A 113 23.81 2.20 0.86
C PRO A 113 23.74 3.54 1.59
N GLN A 114 23.75 4.67 0.86
CA GLN A 114 23.65 6.02 1.44
C GLN A 114 22.30 6.30 2.11
N ALA A 115 21.24 5.56 1.75
CA ALA A 115 19.96 5.62 2.44
C ALA A 115 20.05 5.05 3.86
N ARG A 116 21.05 4.18 4.13
CA ARG A 116 21.27 3.52 5.43
C ARG A 116 21.95 4.41 6.47
N GLU A 117 22.50 5.53 6.05
CA GLU A 117 23.15 6.49 6.94
C GLU A 117 22.15 7.42 7.66
N SER A 118 20.84 7.15 7.60
CA SER A 118 19.85 7.98 8.28
C SER A 118 19.96 7.85 9.80
N ASP A 119 19.69 8.94 10.53
CA ASP A 119 19.72 8.93 12.00
C ASP A 119 18.74 7.91 12.58
N VAL A 120 17.62 7.68 11.90
CA VAL A 120 16.63 6.65 12.28
C VAL A 120 17.26 5.27 12.22
N LEU A 121 17.95 4.93 11.12
CA LEU A 121 18.62 3.65 10.94
C LEU A 121 19.79 3.46 11.92
N GLY A 122 20.51 4.52 12.25
CA GLY A 122 21.57 4.50 13.25
C GLY A 122 21.11 4.15 14.67
N ARG A 123 19.81 4.34 14.99
CA ARG A 123 19.23 3.96 16.29
C ARG A 123 18.71 2.52 16.34
N ILE A 124 18.56 1.87 15.18
CA ILE A 124 17.99 0.52 15.11
C ILE A 124 18.97 -0.49 15.69
N LYS A 125 18.49 -1.29 16.63
CA LYS A 125 19.23 -2.41 17.22
C LYS A 125 18.91 -3.69 16.46
N LEU A 126 19.87 -4.19 15.70
CA LEU A 126 19.79 -5.48 15.02
C LEU A 126 20.56 -6.55 15.81
N ARG A 127 20.08 -7.80 15.80
CA ARG A 127 20.84 -8.89 16.41
C ARG A 127 21.99 -9.26 15.50
N PHE A 128 23.17 -9.48 16.06
CA PHE A 128 24.33 -9.89 15.27
C PHE A 128 24.06 -11.18 14.45
N ALA A 129 23.31 -12.12 15.03
CA ALA A 129 22.93 -13.35 14.35
C ALA A 129 22.16 -13.09 13.03
N ASP A 130 21.33 -12.04 12.97
CA ASP A 130 20.54 -11.71 11.79
C ASP A 130 21.42 -11.36 10.58
N PHE A 131 22.66 -10.92 10.80
CA PHE A 131 23.60 -10.61 9.71
C PHE A 131 24.21 -11.85 9.06
N THR A 132 24.27 -12.97 9.77
CA THR A 132 24.89 -14.21 9.28
C THR A 132 23.87 -15.26 8.86
N SER A 133 22.66 -15.22 9.42
CA SER A 133 21.62 -16.23 9.17
C SER A 133 20.60 -15.84 8.10
N LEU A 134 20.36 -14.54 7.87
CA LEU A 134 19.37 -14.08 6.90
C LEU A 134 19.98 -13.94 5.51
N SER A 135 19.19 -14.24 4.49
CA SER A 135 19.51 -13.83 3.13
C SER A 135 19.52 -12.30 3.01
N PRO A 136 20.16 -11.73 1.98
CA PRO A 136 20.18 -10.28 1.79
C PRO A 136 18.78 -9.66 1.75
N ASP A 137 17.80 -10.30 1.12
CA ASP A 137 16.44 -9.77 1.01
C ASP A 137 15.73 -9.79 2.37
N GLU A 138 15.77 -10.92 3.08
CA GLU A 138 15.20 -11.07 4.43
C GLU A 138 15.82 -10.10 5.44
N PHE A 139 17.12 -9.82 5.29
CA PHE A 139 17.80 -8.82 6.11
C PHE A 139 17.20 -7.43 5.92
N HIS A 140 17.02 -6.97 4.68
CA HIS A 140 16.44 -5.65 4.42
C HIS A 140 14.97 -5.57 4.85
N GLU A 141 14.19 -6.65 4.67
CA GLU A 141 12.83 -6.72 5.17
C GLU A 141 12.76 -6.61 6.71
N SER A 142 13.69 -7.26 7.41
CA SER A 142 13.83 -7.15 8.87
C SER A 142 14.18 -5.72 9.30
N VAL A 143 15.11 -5.06 8.59
CA VAL A 143 15.46 -3.65 8.82
C VAL A 143 14.23 -2.75 8.65
N VAL A 144 13.47 -2.92 7.58
CA VAL A 144 12.22 -2.17 7.34
C VAL A 144 11.22 -2.38 8.47
N GLY A 145 11.05 -3.62 8.95
CA GLY A 145 10.21 -3.90 10.12
C GLY A 145 10.69 -3.22 11.41
N GLN A 146 11.99 -3.01 11.58
CA GLN A 146 12.51 -2.20 12.69
C GLN A 146 12.23 -0.71 12.50
N ILE A 147 12.35 -0.18 11.29
CA ILE A 147 12.02 1.23 11.00
C ILE A 147 10.56 1.51 11.35
N GLU A 148 9.64 0.64 10.95
CA GLU A 148 8.21 0.80 11.25
C GLU A 148 7.91 0.86 12.76
N ARG A 149 8.66 0.07 13.56
CA ARG A 149 8.55 0.09 15.02
C ARG A 149 9.12 1.39 15.60
N GLU A 150 10.34 1.76 15.21
CA GLU A 150 11.05 2.94 15.71
C GLU A 150 10.32 4.25 15.36
N THR A 151 9.72 4.32 14.17
CA THR A 151 8.97 5.50 13.71
C THR A 151 7.51 5.50 14.14
N ALA A 152 7.07 4.43 14.83
CA ALA A 152 5.67 4.15 15.14
C ALA A 152 4.74 4.32 13.92
N ALA A 153 5.20 3.92 12.73
CA ALA A 153 4.51 4.17 11.47
C ALA A 153 3.08 3.59 11.48
N HIS A 154 2.89 2.42 12.09
CA HIS A 154 1.58 1.75 12.24
C HIS A 154 0.55 2.53 13.07
N LEU A 155 0.98 3.50 13.90
CA LEU A 155 0.08 4.36 14.68
C LEU A 155 -0.31 5.63 13.91
N LYS A 156 0.41 5.95 12.84
CA LYS A 156 0.14 7.12 12.00
C LYS A 156 -1.02 6.84 11.05
N LYS A 157 -1.72 7.91 10.67
CA LYS A 157 -2.93 7.82 9.83
C LYS A 157 -2.63 8.20 8.40
N GLY A 158 -3.37 7.62 7.45
CA GLY A 158 -3.26 7.97 6.04
C GLY A 158 -1.81 7.94 5.57
N MET A 159 -1.37 9.01 4.92
CA MET A 159 -0.04 9.08 4.33
C MET A 159 1.09 9.32 5.33
N ASP A 160 0.80 9.83 6.53
CA ASP A 160 1.84 10.08 7.53
C ASP A 160 2.57 8.79 7.91
N ARG A 161 1.89 7.64 7.78
CA ARG A 161 2.49 6.30 7.91
C ARG A 161 3.55 6.05 6.84
N PHE A 162 3.25 6.36 5.58
CA PHE A 162 4.18 6.18 4.47
C PHE A 162 5.34 7.18 4.56
N ASP A 163 5.04 8.43 4.88
CA ASP A 163 6.04 9.48 5.06
C ASP A 163 7.05 9.12 6.16
N ALA A 164 6.60 8.48 7.25
CA ALA A 164 7.48 7.99 8.30
C ALA A 164 8.51 6.98 7.78
N LEU A 165 8.05 6.02 6.98
CA LEU A 165 8.88 4.96 6.44
C LEU A 165 9.82 5.47 5.35
N LEU A 166 9.30 6.27 4.42
CA LEU A 166 10.06 6.87 3.33
C LEU A 166 11.12 7.85 3.85
N SER A 167 10.77 8.70 4.81
CA SER A 167 11.70 9.68 5.39
C SER A 167 12.86 9.00 6.13
N ALA A 168 12.61 7.87 6.79
CA ALA A 168 13.67 7.07 7.41
C ALA A 168 14.65 6.50 6.39
N ALA A 169 14.23 6.30 5.14
CA ALA A 169 15.08 5.94 4.01
C ALA A 169 15.60 7.17 3.22
N ARG A 170 15.50 8.37 3.81
CA ARG A 170 15.87 9.67 3.21
C ARG A 170 15.10 10.02 1.93
N ILE A 171 13.89 9.48 1.77
CA ILE A 171 12.98 9.78 0.67
C ILE A 171 11.90 10.74 1.17
N SER A 172 11.75 11.88 0.49
CA SER A 172 10.65 12.80 0.73
C SER A 172 9.77 12.85 -0.50
N VAL A 173 8.46 12.63 -0.33
CA VAL A 173 7.49 12.67 -1.42
C VAL A 173 6.63 13.91 -1.23
N PRO A 174 6.76 14.95 -2.08
CA PRO A 174 5.88 16.09 -2.06
C PRO A 174 4.51 15.61 -2.54
N VAL A 175 3.58 15.50 -1.60
CA VAL A 175 2.21 15.11 -1.91
C VAL A 175 1.33 16.34 -2.00
N GLU A 176 0.68 16.50 -3.15
CA GLU A 176 -0.31 17.54 -3.37
C GLU A 176 -1.46 17.44 -2.37
N ALA A 177 -1.98 18.59 -1.93
CA ALA A 177 -3.09 18.65 -0.98
C ALA A 177 -4.32 17.86 -1.45
N ALA A 178 -4.54 17.78 -2.77
CA ALA A 178 -5.64 17.03 -3.38
C ALA A 178 -5.59 15.51 -3.13
N LEU A 179 -4.41 14.93 -2.88
CA LEU A 179 -4.24 13.50 -2.62
C LEU A 179 -4.35 13.14 -1.14
N ARG A 180 -4.08 14.10 -0.24
CA ARG A 180 -4.13 13.89 1.22
C ARG A 180 -5.49 13.40 1.70
N GLN A 181 -6.55 14.08 1.26
CA GLN A 181 -7.90 13.83 1.72
C GLN A 181 -8.44 12.44 1.27
N PRO A 182 -8.34 12.04 -0.01
CA PRO A 182 -8.75 10.70 -0.44
C PRO A 182 -7.95 9.56 0.21
N LEU A 183 -6.65 9.73 0.43
CA LEU A 183 -5.81 8.68 1.01
C LEU A 183 -6.00 8.53 2.52
N LEU A 184 -6.25 9.64 3.23
CA LEU A 184 -6.70 9.59 4.62
C LEU A 184 -8.06 8.89 4.72
N ALA A 185 -8.99 9.22 3.83
CA ALA A 185 -10.30 8.56 3.77
C ALA A 185 -10.17 7.07 3.49
N LEU A 186 -9.36 6.66 2.51
CA LEU A 186 -9.10 5.24 2.21
C LEU A 186 -8.58 4.49 3.45
N SER A 187 -7.61 5.06 4.17
CA SER A 187 -7.03 4.48 5.38
C SER A 187 -8.08 4.30 6.49
N GLU A 188 -8.83 5.34 6.84
CA GLU A 188 -9.81 5.27 7.93
C GLU A 188 -11.04 4.43 7.54
N VAL A 189 -11.46 4.46 6.26
CA VAL A 189 -12.55 3.60 5.74
C VAL A 189 -12.14 2.14 5.78
N SER A 190 -10.93 1.80 5.29
CA SER A 190 -10.41 0.43 5.36
C SER A 190 -10.37 -0.08 6.81
N ASN A 191 -9.89 0.75 7.75
CA ASN A 191 -9.86 0.40 9.16
C ASN A 191 -11.27 0.16 9.75
N ALA A 192 -12.25 0.98 9.40
CA ALA A 192 -13.63 0.80 9.85
C ALA A 192 -14.30 -0.44 9.22
N LEU A 193 -14.01 -0.76 7.96
CA LEU A 193 -14.49 -2.00 7.33
C LEU A 193 -13.94 -3.23 8.06
N VAL A 194 -12.63 -3.29 8.28
CA VAL A 194 -11.97 -4.46 8.89
C VAL A 194 -12.31 -4.63 10.38
N HIS A 195 -12.34 -3.54 11.14
CA HIS A 195 -12.41 -3.62 12.61
C HIS A 195 -13.78 -3.26 13.21
N LYS A 196 -14.68 -2.70 12.40
CA LYS A 196 -15.99 -2.19 12.85
C LYS A 196 -17.15 -2.62 11.95
N ASP A 197 -16.93 -3.56 11.03
CA ASP A 197 -17.95 -4.05 10.09
C ASP A 197 -18.63 -2.89 9.32
N GLY A 198 -17.82 -1.89 8.93
CA GLY A 198 -18.33 -0.68 8.26
C GLY A 198 -19.14 0.26 9.16
N THR A 199 -19.17 0.04 10.47
CA THR A 199 -19.82 0.96 11.42
C THR A 199 -19.00 2.23 11.56
N VAL A 200 -19.64 3.38 11.35
CA VAL A 200 -19.04 4.70 11.49
C VAL A 200 -18.86 5.03 12.96
N ASP A 201 -17.62 5.06 13.42
CA ASP A 201 -17.30 5.55 14.75
C ASP A 201 -17.02 7.07 14.75
N ARG A 202 -16.93 7.64 15.95
CA ARG A 202 -16.62 9.06 16.14
C ARG A 202 -15.28 9.45 15.51
N ARG A 203 -14.29 8.54 15.51
CA ARG A 203 -12.96 8.79 14.96
C ARG A 203 -13.02 8.97 13.44
N LEU A 204 -13.72 8.09 12.74
CA LEU A 204 -13.91 8.18 11.29
C LEU A 204 -14.66 9.45 10.92
N ALA A 205 -15.78 9.73 11.60
CA ALA A 205 -16.58 10.94 11.35
C ALA A 205 -15.76 12.24 11.54
N GLN A 206 -14.91 12.29 12.57
CA GLN A 206 -14.04 13.43 12.83
C GLN A 206 -12.84 13.52 11.89
N SER A 207 -12.25 12.39 11.49
CA SER A 207 -11.08 12.36 10.61
C SER A 207 -11.45 12.63 9.15
N CYS A 208 -12.69 12.33 8.76
CA CYS A 208 -13.21 12.46 7.40
C CYS A 208 -14.58 13.19 7.34
N PRO A 209 -14.69 14.44 7.84
CA PRO A 209 -15.98 15.15 7.94
C PRO A 209 -16.65 15.38 6.58
N TRP A 210 -15.88 15.50 5.51
CA TRP A 210 -16.35 15.66 4.14
C TRP A 210 -17.04 14.42 3.55
N LEU A 211 -16.99 13.26 4.23
CA LEU A 211 -17.74 12.09 3.82
C LEU A 211 -19.20 12.13 4.31
N GLU A 212 -19.54 13.10 5.16
CA GLU A 212 -20.90 13.33 5.68
C GLU A 212 -21.52 12.07 6.32
N LEU A 213 -20.67 11.28 6.97
CA LEU A 213 -21.07 10.01 7.58
C LEU A 213 -21.79 10.26 8.90
N LYS A 214 -22.90 9.56 9.11
CA LYS A 214 -23.64 9.59 10.37
C LYS A 214 -22.98 8.66 11.40
N GLU A 215 -22.61 9.19 12.56
CA GLU A 215 -22.08 8.38 13.68
C GLU A 215 -23.03 7.22 14.02
N ARG A 216 -22.45 6.04 14.28
CA ARG A 216 -23.14 4.75 14.49
C ARG A 216 -23.96 4.24 13.31
N GLY A 217 -23.96 4.95 12.17
CA GLY A 217 -24.49 4.43 10.92
C GLY A 217 -23.55 3.39 10.30
N THR A 218 -24.07 2.62 9.35
CA THR A 218 -23.26 1.74 8.49
C THR A 218 -22.87 2.53 7.25
N MET A 219 -21.57 2.58 6.93
CA MET A 219 -21.13 3.11 5.64
C MET A 219 -21.06 1.98 4.61
N ARG A 220 -21.37 2.31 3.36
CA ARG A 220 -21.14 1.46 2.20
C ARG A 220 -20.12 2.14 1.27
N VAL A 221 -19.35 1.34 0.55
CA VAL A 221 -18.46 1.87 -0.50
C VAL A 221 -19.12 1.67 -1.85
N SER A 222 -19.41 2.77 -2.55
CA SER A 222 -19.88 2.72 -3.93
C SER A 222 -18.72 2.56 -4.91
N ARG A 223 -19.03 2.14 -6.14
CA ARG A 223 -18.09 2.11 -7.27
C ARG A 223 -17.31 3.42 -7.43
N ASP A 224 -18.02 4.55 -7.42
CA ASP A 224 -17.40 5.87 -7.62
C ASP A 224 -16.41 6.21 -6.51
N ARG A 225 -16.75 5.85 -5.26
CA ARG A 225 -15.87 6.06 -4.12
C ARG A 225 -14.62 5.19 -4.22
N TYR A 226 -14.77 3.91 -4.57
CA TYR A 226 -13.64 3.02 -4.85
C TYR A 226 -12.76 3.56 -5.99
N MET A 227 -13.34 3.96 -7.12
CA MET A 227 -12.59 4.51 -8.26
C MET A 227 -11.80 5.78 -7.90
N LYS A 228 -12.38 6.64 -7.05
CA LYS A 228 -11.68 7.81 -6.50
C LYS A 228 -10.47 7.40 -5.67
N TYR A 229 -10.62 6.39 -4.81
CA TYR A 229 -9.50 5.84 -4.02
C TYR A 229 -8.43 5.23 -4.94
N ASN A 230 -8.84 4.36 -5.87
CA ASN A 230 -7.94 3.68 -6.82
C ASN A 230 -7.08 4.69 -7.60
N ARG A 231 -7.73 5.73 -8.16
CA ARG A 231 -7.03 6.82 -8.86
C ARG A 231 -6.06 7.58 -7.94
N SER A 232 -6.46 7.86 -6.71
CA SER A 232 -5.62 8.60 -5.75
C SER A 232 -4.38 7.80 -5.36
N VAL A 233 -4.52 6.48 -5.20
CA VAL A 233 -3.42 5.54 -4.95
C VAL A 233 -2.44 5.52 -6.13
N GLY A 234 -2.94 5.42 -7.36
CA GLY A 234 -2.11 5.48 -8.57
C GLY A 234 -1.36 6.82 -8.72
N ASN A 235 -2.06 7.94 -8.46
CA ASN A 235 -1.45 9.27 -8.50
C ASN A 235 -0.34 9.44 -7.44
N TYR A 236 -0.60 9.00 -6.21
CA TYR A 236 0.42 9.01 -5.15
C TYR A 236 1.63 8.16 -5.53
N ALA A 237 1.38 7.01 -6.16
CA ALA A 237 2.47 6.13 -6.58
C ALA A 237 3.37 6.72 -7.64
N ALA A 238 2.81 7.49 -8.57
CA ALA A 238 3.57 8.22 -9.57
C ALA A 238 4.45 9.35 -8.96
N CYS A 239 4.19 9.77 -7.72
CA CYS A 239 5.00 10.79 -7.04
C CYS A 239 6.31 10.22 -6.45
N ILE A 240 6.34 8.96 -6.02
CA ILE A 240 7.50 8.37 -5.31
C ILE A 240 8.76 8.29 -6.19
N PRO A 241 8.71 7.77 -7.43
CA PRO A 241 9.85 7.76 -8.35
C PRO A 241 10.50 9.13 -8.60
N LYS A 242 9.69 10.20 -8.65
CA LYS A 242 10.15 11.52 -9.08
C LYS A 242 11.09 12.18 -8.06
N THR A 243 11.07 11.76 -6.81
CA THR A 243 11.72 12.48 -5.72
C THR A 243 12.89 11.75 -5.09
N ALA A 244 12.94 10.44 -5.28
CA ALA A 244 14.03 9.59 -4.85
C ALA A 244 15.42 9.94 -5.46
N PRO A 245 15.58 10.42 -6.71
CA PRO A 245 16.89 10.86 -7.21
C PRO A 245 17.37 12.19 -6.59
N MET A 246 16.45 13.12 -6.31
CA MET A 246 16.82 14.48 -5.87
C MET A 246 17.41 14.53 -4.45
N GLY A 247 17.04 13.60 -3.57
CA GLY A 247 17.56 13.56 -2.20
C GLY A 247 19.04 13.17 -2.08
N VAL A 248 19.55 12.39 -3.04
CA VAL A 248 20.92 11.85 -3.03
C VAL A 248 21.90 12.78 -3.75
N GLU A 249 21.51 13.38 -4.86
CA GLU A 249 22.40 14.23 -5.68
C GLU A 249 22.50 15.67 -5.16
N SER A 250 21.39 16.26 -4.70
CA SER A 250 21.37 17.69 -4.27
C SER A 250 22.30 17.98 -3.10
N ARG A 251 22.63 16.96 -2.27
CA ARG A 251 23.60 17.11 -1.18
C ARG A 251 25.03 16.73 -1.52
N LYS A 252 25.28 15.94 -2.58
CA LYS A 252 26.65 15.81 -3.12
C LYS A 252 27.16 17.16 -3.61
N GLN A 253 26.31 17.96 -4.22
CA GLN A 253 26.64 19.34 -4.65
C GLN A 253 26.82 20.31 -3.46
N GLN A 254 26.04 20.18 -2.38
CA GLN A 254 26.26 20.98 -1.17
C GLN A 254 27.52 20.55 -0.39
N ALA A 255 27.84 19.26 -0.35
CA ALA A 255 29.06 18.75 0.28
C ALA A 255 30.34 19.08 -0.53
N SER A 256 30.24 19.18 -1.86
CA SER A 256 31.36 19.63 -2.71
C SER A 256 31.57 21.15 -2.67
N ASN A 257 30.52 21.94 -2.48
CA ASN A 257 30.62 23.41 -2.41
C ASN A 257 30.95 23.96 -1.00
N GLY A 258 31.09 23.08 0.01
CA GLY A 258 31.33 23.46 1.41
C GLY A 258 32.77 23.34 1.89
N ARG A 259 33.75 22.98 1.04
CA ARG A 259 35.17 23.01 1.42
C ARG A 259 35.79 24.37 1.06
N PRO A 260 36.15 25.23 2.03
CA PRO A 260 37.10 26.28 1.75
C PRO A 260 38.46 25.60 1.52
N GLU A 261 38.96 25.69 0.29
CA GLU A 261 40.37 25.43 0.00
C GLU A 261 41.22 26.53 0.67
N GLY A 262 42.23 26.12 1.45
CA GLY A 262 43.24 26.99 2.05
C GLY A 262 42.97 27.27 3.53
N GLN A 263 43.86 26.97 4.48
CA GLN A 263 45.31 27.08 4.43
C GLN A 263 45.96 25.94 5.22
N ALA A 264 46.90 25.24 4.57
CA ALA A 264 47.88 24.41 5.27
C ALA A 264 48.85 25.32 6.03
N VAL A 265 48.72 25.37 7.36
CA VAL A 265 49.74 25.97 8.23
C VAL A 265 50.90 24.99 8.32
N LEU A 266 51.99 25.32 7.63
CA LEU A 266 53.27 24.62 7.73
C LEU A 266 53.85 24.73 9.14
N PRO A 267 54.41 23.65 9.72
CA PRO A 267 55.13 23.73 10.98
C PRO A 267 56.48 24.42 10.75
N ILE A 268 56.68 25.57 11.39
CA ILE A 268 57.96 26.29 11.40
C ILE A 268 58.98 25.45 12.18
N SER A 269 59.97 24.95 11.45
CA SER A 269 61.16 24.28 11.97
C SER A 269 62.06 25.29 12.69
N ARG A 270 62.32 25.11 13.99
CA ARG A 270 63.41 25.79 14.70
C ARG A 270 64.66 24.91 14.71
N LYS A 271 65.74 25.39 14.08
CA LYS A 271 67.13 24.91 14.21
C LYS A 271 67.98 26.05 14.80
N GLY A 272 68.87 25.67 15.74
CA GLY A 272 70.13 26.33 16.15
C GLY A 272 70.04 27.75 16.75
N ASP A 273 70.91 28.24 17.64
CA ASP A 273 72.20 27.76 18.15
C ASP A 273 72.50 28.43 19.51
N THR A 274 73.31 27.71 20.30
CA THR A 274 74.31 28.06 21.33
C THR A 274 74.92 29.47 21.29
N PRO A 275 75.48 30.00 22.41
CA PRO A 275 76.66 29.45 23.12
C PRO A 275 76.41 28.98 24.55
#